data_AF-A0A8S4F5R8-F1
#
_entry.id   AF-A0A8S4F5R8-F1
#
_cell.length_a   1.000
_cell.length_b   1.000
_cell.length_c   1.000
_cell.angle_alpha   90.00
_cell.angle_beta   90.00
_cell.angle_gamma   90.00
#
_symmetry.space_group_name_H-M   'P 1'
#
loop_
_entity.id
_entity.type
_entity.pdbx_description
1 polymer ?
#
loop_
_entity_poly.entity_id
_entity_poly.type
_entity_poly.pdbx_seq_one_letter_code
_entity_poly.pdbx_strand_id
1 'polypeptide(L)'
;MVRVITQDTYDEVVKENIDEFDMEPEEAMKEAIAQFEAQGVDLSLIIKDLALTPGDKHLVAVTVDKLKEICVGETVEDELVMKQLEVLRSECEKDLARRIRAGKEGAYDILIKLLEARYKMYRQDKSEKDAAFIVSVLNTLAALMDIQPDLLEIKGIDLINSMLSSVTNEDILVPLLKWMCVCCVRHEMNRQNLFSKDMIENIKRLLDNQKNRKILSGTLHLVRVLTLDDDIRVEFGKAHDHSKELGAQLIEKLAALLKENPSPSLLSELMLTMSSLLVRNELCAMAADSVDTLLAAISDNCGAAATAAQGCRL
;
A
#
# COMPACT_ATOMS: atom_id res chain seq x y z
N MET A 1 -6.85 -11.41 27.25
CA MET A 1 -7.12 -10.14 26.55
C MET A 1 -5.93 -9.24 26.82
N VAL A 2 -5.20 -8.82 25.79
CA VAL A 2 -4.03 -7.94 25.96
C VAL A 2 -4.55 -6.55 26.34
N ARG A 3 -3.98 -5.92 27.37
CA ARG A 3 -4.37 -4.58 27.80
C ARG A 3 -3.65 -3.56 26.91
N VAL A 4 -4.37 -2.60 26.34
CA VAL A 4 -3.81 -1.58 25.44
C VAL A 4 -4.23 -0.19 25.93
N ILE A 5 -3.45 0.84 25.58
CA ILE A 5 -3.72 2.25 25.89
C ILE A 5 -3.68 3.10 24.61
N THR A 6 -4.15 4.34 24.68
CA THR A 6 -4.01 5.31 23.58
C THR A 6 -2.70 6.08 23.70
N GLN A 7 -2.27 6.71 22.60
CA GLN A 7 -1.14 7.64 22.62
C GLN A 7 -1.38 8.79 23.60
N ASP A 8 -2.60 9.34 23.63
CA ASP A 8 -2.91 10.48 24.52
C ASP A 8 -2.77 10.08 26.00
N THR A 9 -3.20 8.87 26.39
CA THR A 9 -2.99 8.35 27.75
C THR A 9 -1.50 8.16 28.09
N TYR A 10 -0.69 7.72 27.13
CA TYR A 10 0.76 7.63 27.34
C TYR A 10 1.39 9.02 27.49
N ASP A 11 1.07 9.94 26.59
CA ASP A 11 1.61 11.30 26.58
C ASP A 11 1.19 12.07 27.85
N GLU A 12 -0.03 11.85 28.36
CA GLU A 12 -0.52 12.39 29.63
C GLU A 12 0.31 11.91 30.82
N VAL A 13 0.56 10.60 30.95
CA VAL A 13 1.37 10.06 32.06
C VAL A 13 2.82 10.53 31.99
N VAL A 14 3.41 10.60 30.79
CA VAL A 14 4.76 11.17 30.63
C VAL A 14 4.78 12.64 31.07
N LYS A 15 3.75 13.40 30.70
CA LYS A 15 3.64 14.80 31.10
C LYS A 15 3.45 14.95 32.61
N GLU A 16 2.61 14.14 33.24
CA GLU A 16 2.45 14.11 34.71
C GLU A 16 3.79 13.79 35.40
N ASN A 17 4.55 12.83 34.89
CA ASN A 17 5.88 12.50 35.41
C ASN A 17 6.85 13.70 35.37
N ILE A 18 6.80 14.50 34.30
CA ILE A 18 7.62 15.71 34.17
C ILE A 18 7.12 16.82 35.09
N ASP A 19 5.83 17.13 35.04
CA ASP A 19 5.23 18.31 35.68
C ASP A 19 5.07 18.12 37.21
N GLU A 20 4.73 16.91 37.67
CA GLU A 20 4.45 16.63 39.09
C GLU A 20 5.69 16.12 39.85
N PHE A 21 6.63 15.48 39.17
CA PHE A 21 7.80 14.86 39.78
C PHE A 21 9.13 15.49 39.34
N ASP A 22 9.11 16.59 38.57
CA ASP A 22 10.28 17.31 38.06
C ASP A 22 11.29 16.39 37.34
N MET A 23 10.81 15.32 36.70
CA MET A 23 11.66 14.36 36.01
C MET A 23 12.16 14.93 34.68
N GLU A 24 13.39 14.58 34.31
CA GLU A 24 13.89 14.85 32.96
C GLU A 24 13.06 14.05 31.93
N PRO A 25 12.82 14.57 30.70
CA PRO A 25 11.94 13.92 29.72
C PRO A 25 12.30 12.46 29.40
N GLU A 26 13.60 12.14 29.35
CA GLU A 26 14.07 10.77 29.12
C GLU A 26 13.74 9.82 30.29
N GLU A 27 13.81 10.33 31.52
CA GLU A 27 13.51 9.60 32.74
C GLU A 27 12.00 9.37 32.86
N ALA A 28 11.21 10.43 32.67
CA ALA A 28 9.74 10.39 32.69
C ALA A 28 9.17 9.35 31.72
N MET A 29 9.72 9.26 30.50
CA MET A 29 9.32 8.24 29.52
C MET A 29 9.71 6.83 29.94
N LYS A 30 10.94 6.63 30.44
CA LYS A 30 11.37 5.30 30.91
C LYS A 30 10.50 4.81 32.05
N GLU A 31 10.15 5.70 32.97
CA GLU A 31 9.26 5.37 34.08
C GLU A 31 7.83 5.06 33.60
N ALA A 32 7.26 5.88 32.71
CA ALA A 32 5.95 5.62 32.14
C ALA A 32 5.89 4.26 31.40
N ILE A 33 6.92 3.94 30.60
CA ILE A 33 7.04 2.64 29.93
C ILE A 33 7.06 1.51 30.96
N ALA A 34 7.93 1.60 31.97
CA ALA A 34 8.04 0.57 33.01
C ALA A 34 6.72 0.39 33.80
N GLN A 35 6.02 1.48 34.10
CA GLN A 35 4.74 1.47 34.81
C GLN A 35 3.65 0.76 33.99
N PHE A 36 3.57 1.02 32.69
CA PHE A 36 2.59 0.36 31.81
C PHE A 36 2.94 -1.11 31.58
N GLU A 37 4.22 -1.43 31.34
CA GLU A 37 4.67 -2.82 31.17
C GLU A 37 4.44 -3.66 32.44
N ALA A 38 4.68 -3.10 33.63
CA ALA A 38 4.38 -3.76 34.91
C ALA A 38 2.87 -4.05 35.10
N GLN A 39 2.00 -3.26 34.47
CA GLN A 39 0.56 -3.48 34.43
C GLN A 39 0.12 -4.44 33.32
N GLY A 40 1.05 -5.01 32.56
CA GLY A 40 0.77 -5.90 31.44
C GLY A 40 0.15 -5.19 30.23
N VAL A 41 0.41 -3.89 30.07
CA VAL A 41 -0.02 -3.11 28.90
C VAL A 41 0.92 -3.36 27.73
N ASP A 42 0.37 -3.64 26.55
CA ASP A 42 1.11 -3.69 25.31
C ASP A 42 1.27 -2.27 24.73
N LEU A 43 2.53 -1.86 24.58
CA LEU A 43 2.94 -0.56 24.06
C LEU A 43 3.41 -0.62 22.59
N SER A 44 3.11 -1.70 21.87
CA SER A 44 3.51 -1.88 20.46
C SER A 44 2.93 -0.82 19.51
N LEU A 45 1.82 -0.19 19.88
CA LEU A 45 1.13 0.86 19.10
C LEU A 45 1.36 2.27 19.66
N ILE A 46 2.35 2.44 20.53
CA ILE A 46 2.70 3.73 21.14
C ILE A 46 4.00 4.25 20.55
N ILE A 47 4.00 5.52 20.16
CA ILE A 47 5.18 6.28 19.74
C ILE A 47 5.95 6.66 21.01
N LYS A 48 7.20 6.22 21.10
CA LYS A 48 8.06 6.35 22.29
C LYS A 48 9.24 7.31 22.09
N ASP A 49 9.32 7.95 20.93
CA ASP A 49 10.36 8.93 20.65
C ASP A 49 10.13 10.17 21.52
N LEU A 50 11.22 10.84 21.93
CA LEU A 50 11.08 12.13 22.59
C LEU A 50 10.32 13.09 21.67
N ALA A 51 9.15 13.55 22.11
CA ALA A 51 8.63 14.82 21.64
C ALA A 51 9.70 15.89 21.92
N LEU A 52 9.92 16.81 20.97
CA LEU A 52 10.95 17.85 21.09
C LEU A 52 10.76 18.72 22.34
N THR A 53 9.56 18.72 22.92
CA THR A 53 9.19 19.47 24.11
C THR A 53 8.04 18.76 24.86
N PRO A 54 7.93 18.88 26.19
CA PRO A 54 6.80 18.34 26.95
C PRO A 54 5.48 18.98 26.50
N GLY A 55 4.51 18.16 26.10
CA GLY A 55 3.22 18.62 25.55
C GLY A 55 3.20 18.92 24.04
N ASP A 56 4.34 18.80 23.35
CA ASP A 56 4.36 18.89 21.89
C ASP A 56 3.74 17.65 21.24
N LYS A 57 2.98 17.88 20.17
CA LYS A 57 2.50 16.81 19.31
C LYS A 57 3.68 16.09 18.65
N HIS A 58 3.56 14.77 18.51
CA HIS A 58 4.47 13.96 17.69
C HIS A 58 4.60 14.55 16.28
N LEU A 59 5.79 14.43 15.68
CA LEU A 59 6.09 15.00 14.36
C LEU A 59 5.04 14.62 13.31
N VAL A 60 4.57 13.38 13.34
CA VAL A 60 3.49 12.91 12.45
C VAL A 60 2.21 13.74 12.56
N ALA A 61 1.76 14.06 13.78
CA ALA A 61 0.57 14.86 14.01
C ALA A 61 0.80 16.33 13.62
N VAL A 62 1.97 16.89 13.95
CA VAL A 62 2.38 18.23 13.52
C VAL A 62 2.39 18.36 11.99
N THR A 63 2.90 17.36 11.29
CA THR A 63 2.95 17.35 9.82
C THR A 63 1.55 17.27 9.22
N VAL A 64 0.65 16.46 9.79
CA VAL A 64 -0.74 16.40 9.33
C VAL A 64 -1.45 17.74 9.56
N ASP A 65 -1.25 18.39 10.69
CA ASP A 65 -1.83 19.71 10.96
C ASP A 65 -1.30 20.78 10.00
N LYS A 66 0.01 20.80 9.73
CA LYS A 66 0.59 21.68 8.70
C LYS A 66 -0.03 21.45 7.33
N LEU A 67 -0.24 20.18 6.94
CA LEU A 67 -0.92 19.86 5.68
C LEU A 67 -2.37 20.38 5.66
N LYS A 68 -3.12 20.29 6.76
CA LYS A 68 -4.46 20.88 6.87
C LYS A 68 -4.42 22.38 6.66
N GLU A 69 -3.52 23.07 7.36
CA GLU A 69 -3.37 24.53 7.27
C GLU A 69 -3.05 24.99 5.84
N ILE A 70 -2.10 24.31 5.17
CA ILE A 70 -1.73 24.62 3.79
C ILE A 70 -2.91 24.41 2.84
N CYS A 71 -3.72 23.36 3.06
CA CYS A 71 -4.88 23.05 2.21
C CYS A 71 -6.07 24.02 2.42
N VAL A 72 -6.10 24.78 3.53
CA VAL A 72 -7.13 25.77 3.81
C VAL A 72 -6.73 27.17 3.31
N GLY A 73 -5.43 27.42 3.11
CA GLY A 73 -4.92 28.70 2.61
C GLY A 73 -5.45 29.09 1.23
N GLU A 74 -5.48 30.40 0.94
CA GLU A 74 -5.94 30.94 -0.35
C GLU A 74 -5.07 30.50 -1.54
N THR A 75 -3.79 30.22 -1.30
CA THR A 75 -2.83 29.71 -2.29
C THR A 75 -2.10 28.49 -1.75
N VAL A 76 -2.33 27.34 -2.36
CA VAL A 76 -1.61 26.10 -2.04
C VAL A 76 -0.24 26.15 -2.72
N GLU A 77 0.83 26.30 -1.92
CA GLU A 77 2.20 26.24 -2.41
C GLU A 77 2.66 24.78 -2.59
N ASP A 78 2.75 24.33 -3.85
CA ASP A 78 3.12 22.95 -4.20
C ASP A 78 4.41 22.47 -3.51
N GLU A 79 5.44 23.32 -3.46
CA GLU A 79 6.74 22.98 -2.86
C GLU A 79 6.61 22.69 -1.35
N LEU A 80 5.80 23.48 -0.66
CA LEU A 80 5.56 23.31 0.76
C LEU A 80 4.76 22.04 1.04
N VAL A 81 3.73 21.76 0.24
CA VAL A 81 2.96 20.51 0.33
C VAL A 81 3.86 19.31 0.09
N MET A 82 4.66 19.31 -0.99
CA MET A 82 5.58 18.22 -1.32
C MET A 82 6.58 17.94 -0.20
N LYS A 83 7.09 18.99 0.46
CA LYS A 83 7.96 18.85 1.63
C LYS A 83 7.25 18.17 2.80
N GLN A 84 6.00 18.54 3.09
CA GLN A 84 5.24 17.90 4.16
C GLN A 84 4.83 16.46 3.81
N LEU A 85 4.53 16.16 2.54
CA LEU A 85 4.23 14.81 2.07
C LEU A 85 5.43 13.86 2.26
N GLU A 86 6.64 14.34 2.00
CA GLU A 86 7.88 13.57 2.22
C GLU A 86 8.09 13.27 3.71
N VAL A 87 7.89 14.27 4.58
CA VAL A 87 7.99 14.07 6.04
C VAL A 87 6.93 13.08 6.52
N LEU A 88 5.67 13.24 6.08
CA LEU A 88 4.58 12.34 6.47
C LEU A 88 4.84 10.91 6.01
N ARG A 89 5.33 10.73 4.77
CA ARG A 89 5.71 9.42 4.25
C ARG A 89 6.79 8.78 5.12
N SER A 90 7.87 9.53 5.39
CA SER A 90 8.98 9.05 6.20
C SER A 90 8.55 8.64 7.61
N GLU A 91 7.67 9.41 8.26
CA GLU A 91 7.10 9.02 9.56
C GLU A 91 6.23 7.74 9.44
N CYS A 92 5.38 7.63 8.42
CA CYS A 92 4.55 6.44 8.23
C CYS A 92 5.39 5.19 7.93
N GLU A 93 6.55 5.31 7.29
CA GLU A 93 7.43 4.18 6.97
C GLU A 93 8.16 3.61 8.19
N LYS A 94 8.24 4.34 9.31
CA LYS A 94 8.94 3.88 10.53
C LYS A 94 8.24 2.73 11.22
N ASP A 95 6.94 2.85 11.49
CA ASP A 95 6.19 1.87 12.27
C ASP A 95 4.66 2.05 12.14
N LEU A 96 3.93 1.06 12.65
CA LEU A 96 2.46 1.05 12.64
C LEU A 96 1.84 2.11 13.57
N ALA A 97 2.48 2.46 14.70
CA ALA A 97 1.95 3.44 15.63
C ALA A 97 1.78 4.82 14.97
N ARG A 98 2.78 5.22 14.18
CA ARG A 98 2.76 6.47 13.40
C ARG A 98 1.71 6.47 12.29
N ARG A 99 1.51 5.35 11.59
CA ARG A 99 0.44 5.22 10.58
C ARG A 99 -0.94 5.38 11.21
N ILE A 100 -1.17 4.72 12.35
CA ILE A 100 -2.42 4.83 13.10
C ILE A 100 -2.63 6.27 13.56
N ARG A 101 -1.59 6.93 14.09
CA ARG A 101 -1.70 8.34 14.50
C ARG A 101 -2.03 9.24 13.32
N ALA A 102 -1.31 9.13 12.20
CA ALA A 102 -1.58 9.90 10.98
C ALA A 102 -3.02 9.72 10.49
N GLY A 103 -3.51 8.48 10.46
CA GLY A 103 -4.88 8.15 10.08
C GLY A 103 -5.92 8.82 11.00
N LYS A 104 -5.72 8.72 12.33
CA LYS A 104 -6.59 9.38 13.33
C LYS A 104 -6.59 10.90 13.23
N GLU A 105 -5.47 11.50 12.85
CA GLU A 105 -5.34 12.93 12.62
C GLU A 105 -5.97 13.38 11.28
N GLY A 106 -6.52 12.46 10.47
CA GLY A 106 -7.22 12.79 9.22
C GLY A 106 -6.29 12.88 8.00
N ALA A 107 -5.12 12.24 8.02
CA ALA A 107 -4.20 12.24 6.89
C ALA A 107 -4.83 11.71 5.59
N TYR A 108 -5.66 10.67 5.68
CA TYR A 108 -6.32 10.06 4.53
C TYR A 108 -7.17 11.07 3.74
N ASP A 109 -8.06 11.79 4.43
CA ASP A 109 -8.95 12.78 3.81
C ASP A 109 -8.19 13.88 3.07
N ILE A 110 -7.08 14.32 3.65
CA ILE A 110 -6.22 15.35 3.05
C ILE A 110 -5.56 14.81 1.79
N LEU A 111 -4.99 13.61 1.85
CA LEU A 111 -4.31 12.98 0.72
C LEU A 111 -5.29 12.71 -0.44
N ILE A 112 -6.50 12.23 -0.16
CA ILE A 112 -7.53 12.04 -1.19
C ILE A 112 -7.92 13.36 -1.84
N LYS A 113 -8.14 14.42 -1.07
CA LYS A 113 -8.45 15.77 -1.61
C LYS A 113 -7.32 16.29 -2.50
N LEU A 114 -6.06 16.15 -2.06
CA LEU A 114 -4.88 16.56 -2.82
C LEU A 114 -4.75 15.77 -4.12
N LEU A 115 -4.94 14.44 -4.05
CA LEU A 115 -4.87 13.56 -5.22
C LEU A 115 -5.95 13.90 -6.24
N GLU A 116 -7.20 14.05 -5.80
CA GLU A 116 -8.34 14.39 -6.66
C GLU A 116 -8.14 15.73 -7.36
N ALA A 117 -7.78 16.77 -6.60
CA ALA A 117 -7.54 18.11 -7.14
C ALA A 117 -6.41 18.10 -8.17
N ARG A 118 -5.28 17.47 -7.85
CA ARG A 118 -4.13 17.41 -8.75
C ARG A 118 -4.40 16.55 -9.98
N TYR A 119 -5.07 15.42 -9.82
CA TYR A 119 -5.44 14.55 -10.93
C TYR A 119 -6.39 15.24 -11.92
N LYS A 120 -7.30 16.10 -11.44
CA LYS A 120 -8.14 16.94 -12.30
C LYS A 120 -7.30 17.88 -13.18
N MET A 121 -6.28 18.53 -12.63
CA MET A 121 -5.35 19.39 -13.37
C MET A 121 -4.51 18.58 -14.37
N TYR A 122 -3.95 17.46 -13.91
CA TYR A 122 -3.17 16.55 -14.75
C TYR A 122 -3.95 16.04 -15.97
N ARG A 123 -5.26 15.79 -15.83
CA ARG A 123 -6.10 15.38 -16.97
C ARG A 123 -6.22 16.44 -18.07
N GLN A 124 -6.04 17.71 -17.74
CA GLN A 124 -6.12 18.81 -18.70
C GLN A 124 -4.78 18.99 -19.41
N ASP A 125 -3.70 19.15 -18.64
CA ASP A 125 -2.43 19.62 -19.18
C ASP A 125 -1.34 18.54 -19.26
N LYS A 126 -1.53 17.39 -18.60
CA LYS A 126 -0.55 16.29 -18.50
C LYS A 126 0.87 16.74 -18.12
N SER A 127 0.97 17.80 -17.31
CA SER A 127 2.23 18.40 -16.88
C SER A 127 3.08 17.42 -16.05
N GLU A 128 4.40 17.43 -16.27
CA GLU A 128 5.36 16.66 -15.46
C GLU A 128 5.33 17.08 -13.98
N LYS A 129 5.08 18.37 -13.71
CA LYS A 129 4.96 18.89 -12.33
C LYS A 129 3.78 18.24 -11.62
N ASP A 130 2.64 18.14 -12.29
CA ASP A 130 1.44 17.53 -11.71
C ASP A 130 1.60 16.01 -11.57
N ALA A 131 2.30 15.37 -12.51
CA ALA A 131 2.64 13.96 -12.40
C ALA A 131 3.52 13.69 -11.17
N ALA A 132 4.59 14.47 -10.97
CA ALA A 132 5.47 14.35 -9.80
C ALA A 132 4.70 14.56 -8.48
N PHE A 133 3.76 15.50 -8.45
CA PHE A 133 2.91 15.74 -7.29
C PHE A 133 1.99 14.54 -7.01
N ILE A 134 1.32 14.01 -8.03
CA ILE A 134 0.48 12.80 -7.92
C ILE A 134 1.30 11.62 -7.39
N VAL A 135 2.51 11.42 -7.93
CA VAL A 135 3.42 10.34 -7.49
C VAL A 135 3.77 10.49 -6.01
N SER A 136 4.04 11.70 -5.53
CA SER A 136 4.29 11.95 -4.11
C SER A 136 3.09 11.57 -3.25
N VAL A 137 1.89 12.05 -3.59
CA VAL A 137 0.66 11.75 -2.85
C VAL A 137 0.36 10.24 -2.83
N LEU A 138 0.49 9.54 -3.97
CA LEU A 138 0.27 8.09 -4.05
C LEU A 138 1.26 7.30 -3.20
N ASN A 139 2.54 7.68 -3.19
CA ASN A 139 3.53 7.04 -2.32
C ASN A 139 3.24 7.28 -0.84
N THR A 140 2.80 8.49 -0.47
CA THR A 140 2.38 8.80 0.91
C THR A 140 1.12 8.01 1.29
N LEU A 141 0.14 7.85 0.40
CA LEU A 141 -1.04 6.99 0.62
C LEU A 141 -0.64 5.52 0.83
N ALA A 142 0.25 4.99 -0.01
CA ALA A 142 0.75 3.63 0.14
C ALA A 142 1.49 3.41 1.48
N ALA A 143 2.28 4.39 1.93
CA ALA A 143 2.96 4.32 3.23
C ALA A 143 1.98 4.43 4.41
N LEU A 144 1.00 5.33 4.32
CA LEU A 144 -0.02 5.52 5.36
C LEU A 144 -0.88 4.26 5.56
N MET A 145 -1.25 3.61 4.47
CA MET A 145 -2.22 2.50 4.48
C MET A 145 -1.59 1.12 4.60
N ASP A 146 -0.26 1.03 4.61
CA ASP A 146 0.44 -0.25 4.81
C ASP A 146 0.10 -0.83 6.18
N ILE A 147 -0.46 -2.04 6.20
CA ILE A 147 -1.02 -2.70 7.41
C ILE A 147 -2.23 -1.94 8.02
N GLN A 148 -2.77 -0.93 7.33
CA GLN A 148 -3.97 -0.18 7.73
C GLN A 148 -4.95 0.03 6.56
N PRO A 149 -5.43 -1.06 5.93
CA PRO A 149 -6.29 -1.00 4.74
C PRO A 149 -7.69 -0.42 4.99
N ASP A 150 -8.16 -0.43 6.25
CA ASP A 150 -9.48 0.03 6.67
C ASP A 150 -9.73 1.53 6.43
N LEU A 151 -8.69 2.32 6.14
CA LEU A 151 -8.83 3.72 5.76
C LEU A 151 -9.48 3.92 4.38
N LEU A 152 -9.57 2.89 3.54
CA LEU A 152 -10.04 3.07 2.16
C LEU A 152 -11.55 3.31 2.11
N GLU A 153 -11.94 4.52 1.74
CA GLU A 153 -13.34 4.88 1.50
C GLU A 153 -13.74 4.72 0.03
N ILE A 154 -15.05 4.73 -0.23
CA ILE A 154 -15.65 4.65 -1.58
C ILE A 154 -15.05 5.70 -2.53
N LYS A 155 -14.82 6.93 -2.05
CA LYS A 155 -14.20 7.99 -2.86
C LYS A 155 -12.79 7.62 -3.35
N GLY A 156 -12.00 6.94 -2.51
CA GLY A 156 -10.70 6.43 -2.90
C GLY A 156 -10.79 5.35 -3.97
N ILE A 157 -11.78 4.46 -3.86
CA ILE A 157 -12.07 3.40 -4.84
C ILE A 157 -12.45 3.99 -6.20
N ASP A 158 -13.35 4.98 -6.22
CA ASP A 158 -13.75 5.69 -7.43
C ASP A 158 -12.57 6.41 -8.09
N LEU A 159 -11.71 7.04 -7.28
CA LEU A 159 -10.52 7.72 -7.76
C LEU A 159 -9.50 6.74 -8.36
N ILE A 160 -9.26 5.59 -7.70
CA ILE A 160 -8.44 4.50 -8.23
C ILE A 160 -8.97 4.06 -9.60
N ASN A 161 -10.27 3.77 -9.72
CA ASN A 161 -10.87 3.31 -10.97
C ASN A 161 -10.78 4.37 -12.09
N SER A 162 -11.01 5.65 -11.77
CA SER A 162 -10.85 6.74 -12.74
C SER A 162 -9.40 6.90 -13.20
N MET A 163 -8.44 6.86 -12.28
CA MET A 163 -7.02 6.98 -12.62
C MET A 163 -6.55 5.78 -13.43
N LEU A 164 -6.89 4.58 -12.99
CA LEU A 164 -6.52 3.34 -13.66
C LEU A 164 -7.08 3.31 -15.09
N SER A 165 -8.32 3.73 -15.32
CA SER A 165 -8.91 3.74 -16.68
C SER A 165 -8.29 4.76 -17.64
N SER A 166 -7.63 5.82 -17.18
CA SER A 166 -7.27 6.97 -18.04
C SER A 166 -5.79 7.35 -18.04
N VAL A 167 -5.04 7.03 -16.98
CA VAL A 167 -3.63 7.39 -16.88
C VAL A 167 -2.78 6.41 -17.67
N THR A 168 -1.88 6.93 -18.50
CA THR A 168 -0.89 6.15 -19.26
C THR A 168 0.54 6.44 -18.82
N ASN A 169 0.76 7.47 -18.00
CA ASN A 169 2.08 7.82 -17.49
C ASN A 169 2.54 6.75 -16.50
N GLU A 170 3.68 6.14 -16.82
CA GLU A 170 4.20 4.98 -16.11
C GLU A 170 4.66 5.30 -14.70
N ASP A 171 5.16 6.52 -14.47
CA ASP A 171 5.60 6.98 -13.15
C ASP A 171 4.43 7.11 -12.18
N ILE A 172 3.22 7.44 -12.66
CA ILE A 172 2.00 7.45 -11.86
C ILE A 172 1.43 6.04 -11.68
N LEU A 173 1.46 5.19 -12.71
CA LEU A 173 0.85 3.86 -12.65
C LEU A 173 1.52 2.94 -11.63
N VAL A 174 2.85 3.00 -11.48
CA VAL A 174 3.59 2.18 -10.51
C VAL A 174 3.14 2.42 -9.06
N PRO A 175 3.17 3.65 -8.51
CA PRO A 175 2.69 3.91 -7.16
C PRO A 175 1.17 3.76 -7.01
N LEU A 176 0.38 3.96 -8.08
CA LEU A 176 -1.05 3.64 -8.06
C LEU A 176 -1.29 2.14 -7.81
N LEU A 177 -0.59 1.27 -8.54
CA LEU A 177 -0.64 -0.18 -8.34
C LEU A 177 -0.20 -0.57 -6.92
N LYS A 178 0.86 0.06 -6.40
CA LYS A 178 1.32 -0.16 -5.02
C LYS A 178 0.22 0.17 -4.00
N TRP A 179 -0.40 1.35 -4.14
CA TRP A 179 -1.47 1.77 -3.24
C TRP A 179 -2.66 0.80 -3.29
N MET A 180 -3.06 0.36 -4.49
CA MET A 180 -4.13 -0.63 -4.66
C MET A 180 -3.82 -1.95 -3.93
N CYS A 181 -2.59 -2.46 -4.07
CA CYS A 181 -2.18 -3.71 -3.43
C CYS A 181 -2.22 -3.58 -1.91
N VAL A 182 -1.65 -2.50 -1.36
CA VAL A 182 -1.66 -2.20 0.07
C VAL A 182 -3.09 -2.17 0.63
N CYS A 183 -4.03 -1.55 -0.07
CA CYS A 183 -5.42 -1.49 0.38
C CYS A 183 -6.14 -2.85 0.39
N CYS A 184 -5.64 -3.82 -0.38
CA CYS A 184 -6.30 -5.11 -0.56
C CYS A 184 -5.74 -6.20 0.35
N VAL A 185 -4.48 -6.10 0.79
CA VAL A 185 -3.88 -7.11 1.67
C VAL A 185 -4.63 -7.16 3.00
N ARG A 186 -5.03 -8.37 3.44
CA ARG A 186 -5.79 -8.63 4.67
C ARG A 186 -7.12 -7.86 4.76
N HIS A 187 -7.71 -7.46 3.63
CA HIS A 187 -8.97 -6.70 3.61
C HIS A 187 -9.90 -7.13 2.46
N GLU A 188 -10.79 -8.06 2.76
CA GLU A 188 -11.65 -8.71 1.77
C GLU A 188 -12.65 -7.74 1.10
N MET A 189 -13.25 -6.84 1.88
CA MET A 189 -14.20 -5.87 1.34
C MET A 189 -13.54 -4.90 0.34
N ASN A 190 -12.25 -4.59 0.53
CA ASN A 190 -11.54 -3.69 -0.39
C ASN A 190 -11.27 -4.41 -1.70
N ARG A 191 -10.87 -5.69 -1.64
CA ARG A 191 -10.74 -6.53 -2.83
C ARG A 191 -12.05 -6.58 -3.62
N GLN A 192 -13.17 -6.90 -2.96
CA GLN A 192 -14.47 -6.98 -3.65
C GLN A 192 -14.88 -5.65 -4.28
N ASN A 193 -14.72 -4.53 -3.58
CA ASN A 193 -15.11 -3.22 -4.10
C ASN A 193 -14.22 -2.77 -5.28
N LEU A 194 -12.94 -3.16 -5.29
CA LEU A 194 -12.04 -2.92 -6.41
C LEU A 194 -12.24 -3.92 -7.56
N PHE A 195 -12.69 -5.14 -7.27
CA PHE A 195 -12.93 -6.20 -8.25
C PHE A 195 -14.24 -5.99 -9.00
N SER A 196 -14.27 -4.94 -9.83
CA SER A 196 -15.33 -4.67 -10.79
C SER A 196 -14.92 -5.12 -12.21
N LYS A 197 -15.87 -5.24 -13.15
CA LYS A 197 -15.58 -5.67 -14.53
C LYS A 197 -14.52 -4.83 -15.24
N ASP A 198 -14.49 -3.53 -14.96
CA ASP A 198 -13.50 -2.61 -15.54
C ASP A 198 -12.08 -2.90 -15.01
N MET A 199 -11.94 -3.54 -13.84
CA MET A 199 -10.65 -3.93 -13.28
C MET A 199 -9.93 -4.95 -14.19
N ILE A 200 -10.65 -5.94 -14.72
CA ILE A 200 -10.05 -6.99 -15.56
C ILE A 200 -9.56 -6.39 -16.88
N GLU A 201 -10.34 -5.51 -17.50
CA GLU A 201 -9.92 -4.83 -18.73
C GLU A 201 -8.74 -3.89 -18.50
N ASN A 202 -8.70 -3.20 -17.36
CA ASN A 202 -7.53 -2.42 -16.96
C ASN A 202 -6.28 -3.30 -16.75
N ILE A 203 -6.42 -4.46 -16.10
CA ILE A 203 -5.32 -5.43 -15.93
C ILE A 203 -4.81 -5.91 -17.29
N LYS A 204 -5.69 -6.31 -18.21
CA LYS A 204 -5.31 -6.73 -19.57
C LYS A 204 -4.48 -5.66 -20.28
N ARG A 205 -4.95 -4.41 -20.23
CA ARG A 205 -4.26 -3.26 -20.84
C ARG A 205 -2.90 -2.99 -20.21
N LEU A 206 -2.75 -3.16 -18.89
CA LEU A 206 -1.47 -3.00 -18.21
C LEU A 206 -0.48 -4.12 -18.56
N LEU A 207 -0.97 -5.36 -18.71
CA LEU A 207 -0.15 -6.49 -19.17
C LEU A 207 0.34 -6.34 -20.62
N ASP A 208 -0.36 -5.55 -21.45
CA ASP A 208 0.11 -5.20 -22.80
C ASP A 208 1.35 -4.30 -22.79
N ASN A 209 1.66 -3.63 -21.67
CA ASN A 209 2.87 -2.82 -21.54
C ASN A 209 4.11 -3.68 -21.20
N GLN A 210 4.52 -4.52 -22.13
CA GLN A 210 5.66 -5.44 -21.97
C GLN A 210 7.01 -4.74 -21.78
N LYS A 211 7.13 -3.45 -22.16
CA LYS A 211 8.39 -2.71 -22.06
C LYS A 211 8.71 -2.27 -20.63
N ASN A 212 7.69 -1.96 -19.84
CA ASN A 212 7.88 -1.52 -18.46
C ASN A 212 7.73 -2.69 -17.47
N ARG A 213 8.86 -3.24 -17.05
CA ARG A 213 8.92 -4.36 -16.09
C ARG A 213 8.28 -4.04 -14.73
N LYS A 214 8.35 -2.78 -14.27
CA LYS A 214 7.76 -2.39 -12.98
C LYS A 214 6.24 -2.45 -13.03
N ILE A 215 5.64 -1.97 -14.13
CA ILE A 215 4.19 -2.08 -14.35
C ILE A 215 3.79 -3.54 -14.48
N LEU A 216 4.54 -4.33 -15.24
CA LEU A 216 4.24 -5.75 -15.40
C LEU A 216 4.28 -6.50 -14.06
N SER A 217 5.35 -6.37 -13.29
CA SER A 217 5.45 -6.96 -11.95
C SER A 217 4.36 -6.45 -11.00
N GLY A 218 4.10 -5.14 -10.99
CA GLY A 218 3.03 -4.57 -10.16
C GLY A 218 1.64 -5.07 -10.53
N THR A 219 1.38 -5.29 -11.82
CA THR A 219 0.11 -5.82 -12.33
C THR A 219 -0.05 -7.30 -11.96
N LEU A 220 1.00 -8.10 -12.12
CA LEU A 220 1.04 -9.50 -11.71
C LEU A 220 0.84 -9.63 -10.19
N HIS A 221 1.47 -8.76 -9.41
CA HIS A 221 1.27 -8.70 -7.96
C HIS A 221 -0.18 -8.33 -7.60
N LEU A 222 -0.77 -7.33 -8.25
CA LEU A 222 -2.18 -6.96 -8.04
C LEU A 222 -3.12 -8.14 -8.32
N VAL A 223 -2.91 -8.88 -9.42
CA VAL A 223 -3.68 -10.09 -9.73
C VAL A 223 -3.64 -11.08 -8.57
N ARG A 224 -2.45 -11.35 -8.01
CA ARG A 224 -2.32 -12.25 -6.85
C ARG A 224 -3.04 -11.71 -5.62
N VAL A 225 -2.88 -10.41 -5.33
CA VAL A 225 -3.50 -9.74 -4.19
C VAL A 225 -5.03 -9.81 -4.25
N LEU A 226 -5.63 -9.63 -5.43
CA LEU A 226 -7.09 -9.73 -5.62
C LEU A 226 -7.62 -11.15 -5.40
N THR A 227 -6.75 -12.16 -5.41
CA THR A 227 -7.07 -13.58 -5.20
C THR A 227 -6.70 -14.11 -3.82
N LEU A 228 -6.26 -13.26 -2.90
CA LEU A 228 -5.88 -13.68 -1.54
C LEU A 228 -7.10 -14.02 -0.68
N ASP A 229 -6.91 -15.03 0.18
CA ASP A 229 -7.82 -15.42 1.25
C ASP A 229 -7.12 -15.23 2.61
N ASP A 230 -6.80 -13.98 2.93
CA ASP A 230 -5.92 -13.58 4.04
C ASP A 230 -6.58 -12.65 5.07
N ASP A 231 -7.88 -12.37 4.94
CA ASP A 231 -8.64 -11.56 5.89
C ASP A 231 -9.37 -12.45 6.89
N ILE A 232 -8.72 -12.70 8.03
CA ILE A 232 -9.26 -13.54 9.11
C ILE A 232 -10.57 -13.03 9.72
N ARG A 233 -10.98 -11.79 9.42
CA ARG A 233 -12.22 -11.18 9.93
C ARG A 233 -13.45 -11.64 9.14
N VAL A 234 -13.25 -12.25 7.98
CA VAL A 234 -14.31 -12.71 7.08
C VAL A 234 -14.25 -14.23 6.96
N GLU A 235 -15.34 -14.92 7.29
CA GLU A 235 -15.39 -16.40 7.24
C GLU A 235 -15.36 -16.95 5.81
N PHE A 236 -15.94 -16.22 4.84
CA PHE A 236 -16.02 -16.62 3.44
C PHE A 236 -15.77 -15.42 2.51
N GLY A 237 -14.59 -15.40 1.89
CA GLY A 237 -14.23 -14.39 0.88
C GLY A 237 -14.60 -14.77 -0.55
N LYS A 238 -14.20 -13.92 -1.50
CA LYS A 238 -14.37 -14.09 -2.94
C LYS A 238 -13.09 -14.52 -3.66
N ALA A 239 -12.04 -14.89 -2.93
CA ALA A 239 -10.74 -15.30 -3.47
C ALA A 239 -10.85 -16.30 -4.64
N HIS A 240 -11.53 -17.44 -4.44
CA HIS A 240 -11.69 -18.45 -5.49
C HIS A 240 -12.56 -17.96 -6.66
N ASP A 241 -13.58 -17.14 -6.41
CA ASP A 241 -14.42 -16.56 -7.47
C ASP A 241 -13.59 -15.60 -8.34
N HIS A 242 -12.77 -14.73 -7.72
CA HIS A 242 -11.85 -13.83 -8.41
C HIS A 242 -10.78 -14.61 -9.18
N SER A 243 -10.16 -15.64 -8.59
CA SER A 243 -9.18 -16.49 -9.27
C SER A 243 -9.76 -17.13 -10.51
N LYS A 244 -11.00 -17.64 -10.42
CA LYS A 244 -11.69 -18.24 -11.56
C LYS A 244 -11.91 -17.20 -12.67
N GLU A 245 -12.43 -16.02 -12.33
CA GLU A 245 -12.78 -15.00 -13.33
C GLU A 245 -11.53 -14.40 -14.00
N LEU A 246 -10.50 -14.07 -13.22
CA LEU A 246 -9.21 -13.63 -13.74
C LEU A 246 -8.55 -14.73 -14.58
N GLY A 247 -8.55 -15.98 -14.09
CA GLY A 247 -7.96 -17.12 -14.79
C GLY A 247 -8.57 -17.32 -16.18
N ALA A 248 -9.90 -17.29 -16.28
CA ALA A 248 -10.60 -17.42 -17.54
C ALA A 248 -10.26 -16.32 -18.56
N GLN A 249 -9.80 -15.15 -18.09
CA GLN A 249 -9.52 -13.98 -18.91
C GLN A 249 -8.04 -13.74 -19.20
N LEU A 250 -7.14 -14.27 -18.37
CA LEU A 250 -5.71 -13.92 -18.38
C LEU A 250 -4.77 -15.08 -18.68
N ILE A 251 -5.16 -16.34 -18.47
CA ILE A 251 -4.24 -17.50 -18.55
C ILE A 251 -3.49 -17.58 -19.89
N GLU A 252 -4.19 -17.41 -21.03
CA GLU A 252 -3.54 -17.47 -22.35
C GLU A 252 -2.51 -16.35 -22.54
N LYS A 253 -2.81 -15.14 -22.04
CA LYS A 253 -1.89 -14.01 -22.11
C LYS A 253 -0.66 -14.23 -21.23
N LEU A 254 -0.85 -14.74 -20.02
CA LEU A 254 0.26 -15.07 -19.10
C LEU A 254 1.14 -16.20 -19.67
N ALA A 255 0.52 -17.22 -20.26
CA ALA A 255 1.20 -18.29 -20.98
C ALA A 255 2.04 -17.77 -22.16
N ALA A 256 1.53 -16.82 -22.94
CA ALA A 256 2.28 -16.19 -24.01
C ALA A 256 3.49 -15.40 -23.47
N LEU A 257 3.31 -14.60 -22.42
CA LEU A 257 4.40 -13.86 -21.75
C LEU A 257 5.49 -14.78 -21.20
N LEU A 258 5.12 -15.98 -20.73
CA LEU A 258 6.06 -16.99 -20.26
C LEU A 258 6.97 -17.50 -21.40
N LYS A 259 6.42 -17.66 -22.61
CA LYS A 259 7.14 -18.14 -23.80
C LYS A 259 8.15 -17.15 -24.36
N GLU A 260 7.99 -15.87 -24.06
CA GLU A 260 8.92 -14.80 -24.47
C GLU A 260 10.25 -14.81 -23.68
N ASN A 261 10.53 -15.88 -22.90
CA ASN A 261 11.73 -16.09 -22.09
C ASN A 261 12.07 -14.88 -21.19
N PRO A 262 11.19 -14.57 -20.21
CA PRO A 262 11.36 -13.41 -19.34
C PRO A 262 12.60 -13.55 -18.43
N SER A 263 13.13 -12.42 -17.96
CA SER A 263 14.20 -12.42 -16.95
C SER A 263 13.80 -13.22 -15.70
N PRO A 264 14.76 -13.79 -14.93
CA PRO A 264 14.45 -14.71 -13.82
C PRO A 264 13.46 -14.15 -12.77
N SER A 265 13.52 -12.84 -12.49
CA SER A 265 12.57 -12.18 -11.59
C SER A 265 11.14 -12.15 -12.14
N LEU A 266 10.97 -11.80 -13.41
CA LEU A 266 9.68 -11.76 -14.08
C LEU A 266 9.09 -13.16 -14.30
N LEU A 267 9.96 -14.15 -14.54
CA LEU A 267 9.56 -15.56 -14.58
C LEU A 267 8.90 -15.99 -13.25
N SER A 268 9.54 -15.68 -12.12
CA SER A 268 9.00 -15.96 -10.78
C SER A 268 7.63 -15.29 -10.57
N GLU A 269 7.52 -14.01 -10.93
CA GLU A 269 6.26 -13.26 -10.87
C GLU A 269 5.14 -13.90 -11.70
N LEU A 270 5.42 -14.30 -12.93
CA LEU A 270 4.46 -14.97 -13.81
C LEU A 270 4.02 -16.31 -13.24
N MET A 271 4.97 -17.12 -12.75
CA MET A 271 4.67 -18.44 -12.18
C MET A 271 3.81 -18.34 -10.92
N LEU A 272 4.14 -17.43 -10.00
CA LEU A 272 3.35 -17.18 -8.79
C LEU A 272 1.94 -16.66 -9.14
N THR A 273 1.80 -15.91 -10.23
CA THR A 273 0.50 -15.40 -10.68
C THR A 273 -0.32 -16.49 -11.34
N MET A 274 0.29 -17.32 -12.20
CA MET A 274 -0.40 -18.45 -12.80
C MET A 274 -0.86 -19.45 -11.72
N SER A 275 -0.04 -19.73 -10.71
CA SER A 275 -0.44 -20.65 -9.63
C SER A 275 -1.65 -20.15 -8.81
N SER A 276 -1.83 -18.82 -8.66
CA SER A 276 -3.02 -18.26 -7.99
C SER A 276 -4.29 -18.31 -8.83
N LEU A 277 -4.17 -18.54 -10.15
CA LEU A 277 -5.28 -18.57 -11.10
C LEU A 277 -5.66 -19.99 -11.55
N LEU A 278 -4.73 -20.94 -11.52
CA LEU A 278 -4.93 -22.34 -11.93
C LEU A 278 -5.70 -23.16 -10.89
N VAL A 279 -6.85 -22.65 -10.45
CA VAL A 279 -7.67 -23.23 -9.37
C VAL A 279 -8.72 -24.24 -9.87
N ARG A 280 -8.81 -24.46 -11.19
CA ARG A 280 -9.76 -25.40 -11.81
C ARG A 280 -9.16 -26.15 -12.99
N ASN A 281 -9.67 -27.35 -13.26
CA ASN A 281 -9.19 -28.22 -14.33
C ASN A 281 -9.26 -27.57 -15.71
N GLU A 282 -10.32 -26.83 -16.02
CA GLU A 282 -10.46 -26.11 -17.29
C GLU A 282 -9.37 -25.05 -17.48
N LEU A 283 -8.96 -24.36 -16.40
CA LEU A 283 -7.90 -23.36 -16.44
C LEU A 283 -6.52 -24.02 -16.58
N CYS A 284 -6.30 -25.15 -15.89
CA CYS A 284 -5.10 -25.97 -16.06
C CYS A 284 -4.95 -26.48 -17.50
N ALA A 285 -6.05 -26.90 -18.13
CA ALA A 285 -6.05 -27.34 -19.51
C ALA A 285 -5.66 -26.20 -20.48
N MET A 286 -6.12 -24.97 -20.23
CA MET A 286 -5.73 -23.79 -21.03
C MET A 286 -4.22 -23.49 -20.94
N ALA A 287 -3.58 -23.79 -19.80
CA ALA A 287 -2.16 -23.55 -19.60
C ALA A 287 -1.25 -24.73 -20.02
N ALA A 288 -1.82 -25.88 -20.37
CA ALA A 288 -1.09 -27.13 -20.60
C ALA A 288 0.02 -27.01 -21.66
N ASP A 289 -0.25 -26.27 -22.75
CA ASP A 289 0.71 -26.04 -23.85
C ASP A 289 1.90 -25.14 -23.47
N SER A 290 1.97 -24.69 -22.22
CA SER A 290 3.07 -23.89 -21.68
C SER A 290 3.89 -24.63 -20.62
N VAL A 291 3.52 -25.88 -20.29
CA VAL A 291 4.20 -26.70 -19.27
C VAL A 291 5.65 -26.97 -19.66
N ASP A 292 5.93 -27.31 -20.92
CA ASP A 292 7.29 -27.56 -21.39
C ASP A 292 8.16 -26.30 -21.30
N THR A 293 7.59 -25.14 -21.67
CA THR A 293 8.24 -23.83 -21.51
C THR A 293 8.52 -23.54 -20.03
N LEU A 294 7.57 -23.83 -19.15
CA LEU A 294 7.72 -23.62 -17.71
C LEU A 294 8.82 -24.51 -17.13
N LEU A 295 8.86 -25.79 -17.50
CA LEU A 295 9.90 -26.73 -17.06
C LEU A 295 11.29 -26.35 -17.60
N ALA A 296 11.38 -25.92 -18.86
CA ALA A 296 12.61 -25.41 -19.44
C ALA A 296 13.10 -24.15 -18.69
N ALA A 297 12.21 -23.19 -18.46
CA ALA A 297 12.52 -21.97 -17.73
C ALA A 297 12.96 -22.23 -16.28
N ILE A 298 12.35 -23.20 -15.58
CA ILE A 298 12.82 -23.65 -14.27
C ILE A 298 14.20 -24.27 -14.36
N SER A 299 14.42 -25.20 -15.30
CA SER A 299 15.71 -25.89 -15.50
C SER A 299 16.85 -24.90 -15.75
N ASP A 300 16.62 -23.91 -16.61
CA ASP A 300 17.61 -22.89 -16.98
C ASP A 300 17.96 -21.96 -15.80
N ASN A 301 17.07 -21.86 -14.80
CA ASN A 301 17.23 -20.98 -13.64
C ASN A 301 17.51 -21.74 -12.32
N CYS A 302 17.47 -23.07 -12.31
CA CYS A 302 17.68 -23.92 -11.13
C CYS A 302 19.08 -23.75 -10.49
N GLY A 303 20.07 -23.26 -11.23
CA GLY A 303 21.41 -22.94 -10.71
C GLY A 303 21.55 -21.54 -10.10
N ALA A 304 20.57 -20.65 -10.29
CA ALA A 304 20.59 -19.29 -9.77
C ALA A 304 19.96 -19.25 -8.37
N ALA A 305 20.69 -19.72 -7.35
CA ALA A 305 20.24 -19.79 -5.96
C ALA A 305 19.73 -18.45 -5.36
N ALA A 306 19.98 -17.31 -6.01
CA ALA A 306 19.49 -16.00 -5.62
C ALA A 306 18.03 -15.72 -6.03
N THR A 307 17.49 -16.42 -7.05
CA THR A 307 16.20 -16.09 -7.67
C THR A 307 14.99 -16.52 -6.82
N ALA A 308 15.14 -17.54 -5.96
CA ALA A 308 14.07 -18.04 -5.10
C ALA A 308 13.71 -17.11 -3.93
N ALA A 309 14.61 -16.22 -3.52
CA ALA A 309 14.41 -15.35 -2.36
C ALA A 309 13.71 -14.01 -2.69
N GLN A 310 13.51 -13.70 -3.97
CA GLN A 310 13.14 -12.35 -4.41
C GLN A 310 11.65 -12.16 -4.74
N GLY A 311 10.87 -13.24 -4.82
CA GLY A 311 9.43 -13.19 -5.11
C GLY A 311 8.52 -12.73 -3.95
N CYS A 312 9.09 -12.40 -2.78
CA CYS A 312 8.35 -12.06 -1.57
C CYS A 312 8.59 -10.62 -1.07
N ARG A 313 9.15 -9.71 -1.88
CA ARG A 313 9.32 -8.31 -1.48
C ARG A 313 8.94 -7.35 -2.60
N LEU A 314 7.66 -7.01 -2.66
CA LEU A 314 7.15 -5.70 -3.09
C LEU A 314 6.13 -5.24 -2.06
#